data_AF-A0A2D4NVU4-F1
#
_entry.id   AF-A0A2D4NVU4-F1
#
_cell.length_a   1.000
_cell.length_b   1.000
_cell.length_c   1.000
_cell.angle_alpha   90.00
_cell.angle_beta   90.00
_cell.angle_gamma   90.00
#
_symmetry.space_group_name_H-M   'P 1'
#
loop_
_entity.id
_entity.type
_entity.pdbx_description
1 polymer ?
#
loop_
_entity_poly.entity_id
_entity_poly.type
_entity_poly.pdbx_seq_one_letter_code
_entity_poly.pdbx_strand_id
1 'polypeptide(L)'
;MYAVLPCGGIGVDSDTVWNEMHSSSAVRMAVGCLLELAFKVASGELKNGYAVIRPPGHHAEESTAMGFCFFNSVAIAAKLLQQKLAISKILIVDWDIHHGNGTQQAFYTDPSVLYISLHRYDNGNFFPGSGAPEEVGSGMGVGYNVNIAWTGGVDPPIGGVEYLTA
;
A
#
# COMPACT_ATOMS: atom_id res chain seq x y z
N MET A 1 2.89 -18.76 11.07
CA MET A 1 2.49 -19.37 12.37
C MET A 1 1.58 -18.36 13.03
N TYR A 2 0.37 -18.75 13.46
CA TYR A 2 -0.53 -17.81 14.14
C TYR A 2 -0.12 -17.64 15.61
N ALA A 3 -0.27 -16.44 16.14
CA ALA A 3 -0.11 -16.12 17.54
C ALA A 3 -1.48 -16.03 18.24
N VAL A 4 -1.54 -16.44 19.50
CA VAL A 4 -2.69 -16.16 20.36
C VAL A 4 -2.57 -14.72 20.87
N LEU A 5 -3.62 -13.93 20.66
CA LEU A 5 -3.67 -12.52 21.00
C LEU A 5 -4.15 -12.30 22.44
N PRO A 6 -3.82 -11.16 23.09
CA PRO A 6 -4.32 -10.82 24.43
C PRO A 6 -5.85 -10.78 24.53
N CYS A 7 -6.55 -10.55 23.41
CA CYS A 7 -8.01 -10.58 23.34
C CYS A 7 -8.61 -12.00 23.28
N GLY A 8 -7.79 -13.05 23.29
CA GLY A 8 -8.20 -14.45 23.18
C GLY A 8 -8.43 -14.94 21.75
N GLY A 9 -8.31 -14.06 20.75
CA GLY A 9 -8.33 -14.42 19.33
C GLY A 9 -6.97 -14.92 18.82
N ILE A 10 -6.89 -15.18 17.52
CA ILE A 10 -5.63 -15.49 16.83
C ILE A 10 -5.27 -14.38 15.84
N GLY A 11 -3.99 -14.23 15.54
CA GLY A 11 -3.46 -13.24 14.61
C GLY A 11 -2.14 -13.70 13.99
N VAL A 12 -1.63 -12.98 12.99
CA VAL A 12 -0.29 -13.23 12.44
C VAL A 12 0.81 -12.50 13.22
N ASP A 13 0.44 -11.38 13.85
CA ASP A 13 1.22 -10.62 14.83
C ASP A 13 0.24 -9.95 15.84
N SER A 14 0.70 -8.99 16.64
CA SER A 14 -0.12 -8.33 17.67
C SER A 14 -1.22 -7.41 17.13
N ASP A 15 -1.13 -6.92 15.90
CA ASP A 15 -2.09 -5.97 15.33
C ASP A 15 -2.97 -6.59 14.22
N THR A 16 -2.52 -7.68 13.61
CA THR A 16 -3.14 -8.26 12.43
C THR A 16 -3.92 -9.53 12.78
N VAL A 17 -5.20 -9.34 13.12
CA VAL A 17 -6.12 -10.40 13.56
C VAL A 17 -6.50 -11.36 12.43
N TRP A 18 -6.68 -12.64 12.77
CA TRP A 18 -7.13 -13.68 11.86
C TRP A 18 -8.41 -14.35 12.38
N ASN A 19 -9.44 -14.39 11.54
CA ASN A 19 -10.62 -15.20 11.74
C ASN A 19 -10.58 -16.38 10.77
N GLU A 20 -10.57 -17.60 11.29
CA GLU A 20 -10.39 -18.83 10.51
C GLU A 20 -11.46 -19.02 9.43
N MET A 21 -12.69 -18.54 9.67
CA MET A 21 -13.80 -18.69 8.73
C MET A 21 -13.89 -17.54 7.72
N HIS A 22 -13.42 -16.34 8.07
CA HIS A 22 -13.78 -15.12 7.33
C HIS A 22 -12.61 -14.31 6.79
N SER A 23 -11.42 -14.36 7.41
CA SER A 23 -10.32 -13.48 6.98
C SER A 23 -9.86 -13.81 5.55
N SER A 24 -9.71 -15.10 5.22
CA SER A 24 -9.30 -15.51 3.88
C SER A 24 -10.26 -15.03 2.78
N SER A 25 -11.57 -15.20 2.99
CA SER A 25 -12.58 -14.75 2.01
C SER A 25 -12.65 -13.23 1.92
N ALA A 26 -12.59 -12.52 3.06
CA ALA A 26 -12.63 -11.06 3.08
C ALA A 26 -11.43 -10.43 2.36
N VAL A 27 -10.21 -10.91 2.62
CA VAL A 27 -8.99 -10.39 1.96
C VAL A 27 -9.06 -10.63 0.45
N ARG A 28 -9.46 -11.84 0.02
CA ARG A 28 -9.59 -12.15 -1.42
C ARG A 28 -10.69 -11.34 -2.09
N MET A 29 -11.79 -11.07 -1.38
CA MET A 29 -12.87 -10.22 -1.89
C MET A 29 -12.40 -8.77 -2.06
N ALA A 30 -11.66 -8.21 -1.10
CA ALA A 30 -11.10 -6.87 -1.21
C ALA A 30 -10.23 -6.70 -2.46
N VAL A 31 -9.34 -7.68 -2.71
CA VAL A 31 -8.52 -7.72 -3.94
C VAL A 31 -9.42 -7.82 -5.19
N GLY A 32 -10.36 -8.76 -5.21
CA GLY A 32 -11.26 -8.97 -6.35
C GLY A 32 -12.11 -7.75 -6.70
N CYS A 33 -12.67 -7.07 -5.71
CA CYS A 33 -13.44 -5.84 -5.90
C CYS A 33 -12.60 -4.72 -6.53
N LEU A 34 -11.37 -4.52 -6.08
CA LEU A 34 -10.49 -3.52 -6.68
C LEU A 34 -10.08 -3.90 -8.11
N LEU A 35 -9.81 -5.18 -8.35
CA LEU A 35 -9.47 -5.67 -9.69
C LEU A 35 -10.60 -5.39 -10.69
N GLU A 36 -11.83 -5.73 -10.34
CA GLU A 36 -12.98 -5.51 -11.21
C GLU A 36 -13.12 -4.02 -11.56
N LEU A 37 -13.02 -3.14 -10.55
CA LEU A 37 -13.08 -1.70 -10.75
C LEU A 37 -11.93 -1.18 -11.63
N ALA A 38 -10.69 -1.60 -11.33
CA ALA A 38 -9.49 -1.16 -12.04
C ALA A 38 -9.51 -1.58 -13.51
N PHE A 39 -9.95 -2.80 -13.82
CA PHE A 39 -10.07 -3.28 -15.20
C PHE A 39 -11.16 -2.53 -15.98
N LYS A 40 -12.32 -2.28 -15.38
CA LYS A 40 -13.40 -1.50 -16.02
C LYS A 40 -13.00 -0.05 -16.29
N VAL A 41 -12.23 0.57 -15.40
CA VAL A 41 -11.70 1.92 -15.62
C VAL A 41 -10.62 1.90 -16.70
N ALA A 42 -9.67 0.96 -16.61
CA ALA A 42 -8.57 0.86 -17.57
C ALA A 42 -9.02 0.51 -19.00
N SER A 43 -10.13 -0.23 -19.16
CA SER A 43 -10.73 -0.56 -20.46
C SER A 43 -11.60 0.57 -21.04
N GLY A 44 -11.88 1.62 -20.26
CA GLY A 44 -12.76 2.72 -20.66
C GLY A 44 -14.26 2.42 -20.51
N GLU A 45 -14.65 1.28 -19.93
CA GLU A 45 -16.05 0.99 -19.57
C GLU A 45 -16.56 1.98 -18.51
N LEU A 46 -15.69 2.37 -17.58
CA LEU A 46 -15.95 3.39 -16.56
C LEU A 46 -14.96 4.54 -16.68
N LYS A 47 -15.41 5.76 -16.37
CA LYS A 47 -14.54 6.94 -16.34
C LYS A 47 -13.61 6.96 -15.13
N ASN A 48 -14.13 6.57 -13.97
CA ASN A 48 -13.44 6.58 -12.68
C ASN A 48 -14.06 5.57 -11.72
N GLY A 49 -13.48 5.44 -10.53
CA GLY A 49 -13.94 4.48 -9.54
C GLY A 49 -13.44 4.79 -8.12
N TYR A 50 -14.19 4.32 -7.13
CA TYR A 50 -13.76 4.29 -5.73
C TYR A 50 -14.10 2.92 -5.13
N ALA A 51 -13.09 2.21 -4.62
CA ALA A 51 -13.28 0.89 -4.03
C ALA A 51 -13.46 1.01 -2.51
N VAL A 52 -14.67 0.73 -2.02
CA VAL A 52 -14.95 0.67 -0.56
C VAL A 52 -14.68 -0.75 -0.08
N ILE A 53 -13.43 -1.04 0.28
CA ILE A 53 -12.94 -2.39 0.58
C ILE A 53 -12.20 -2.46 1.93
N ARG A 54 -12.17 -3.67 2.51
CA ARG A 54 -11.38 -3.99 3.72
C ARG A 54 -11.01 -5.48 3.75
N PRO A 55 -9.92 -5.92 4.39
CA PRO A 55 -8.92 -5.11 5.13
C PRO A 55 -8.04 -4.27 4.19
N PRO A 56 -7.19 -3.36 4.72
CA PRO A 56 -6.21 -2.64 3.91
C PRO A 56 -5.16 -3.59 3.30
N GLY A 57 -4.28 -3.06 2.45
CA GLY A 57 -3.30 -3.88 1.73
C GLY A 57 -1.88 -3.34 1.61
N HIS A 58 -1.64 -2.02 1.75
CA HIS A 58 -0.35 -1.42 1.36
C HIS A 58 0.86 -1.82 2.23
N HIS A 59 0.65 -2.38 3.42
CA HIS A 59 1.72 -2.92 4.26
C HIS A 59 2.06 -4.39 3.99
N ALA A 60 1.22 -5.11 3.24
CA ALA A 60 1.47 -6.51 2.93
C ALA A 60 2.64 -6.62 1.92
N GLU A 61 3.75 -7.17 2.38
CA GLU A 61 4.93 -7.49 1.57
C GLU A 61 4.77 -8.83 0.84
N GLU A 62 5.76 -9.23 0.03
CA GLU A 62 5.71 -10.47 -0.77
C GLU A 62 5.36 -11.71 0.06
N SER A 63 5.91 -11.83 1.27
CA SER A 63 5.75 -12.98 2.15
C SER A 63 5.44 -12.61 3.60
N THR A 64 5.05 -11.37 3.87
CA THR A 64 4.79 -10.86 5.23
C THR A 64 3.46 -10.11 5.29
N ALA A 65 2.55 -10.59 6.12
CA ALA A 65 1.35 -9.86 6.53
C ALA A 65 1.65 -9.07 7.80
N MET A 66 1.26 -7.79 7.85
CA MET A 66 1.51 -6.86 8.95
C MET A 66 0.60 -5.63 8.83
N GLY A 67 0.43 -4.84 9.90
CA GLY A 67 -0.28 -3.57 9.84
C GLY A 67 -1.71 -3.73 9.30
N PHE A 68 -2.42 -4.77 9.76
CA PHE A 68 -3.75 -5.18 9.31
C PHE A 68 -3.84 -5.71 7.86
N CYS A 69 -2.73 -5.75 7.12
CA CYS A 69 -2.68 -6.07 5.70
C CYS A 69 -2.24 -7.52 5.46
N PHE A 70 -2.99 -8.24 4.61
CA PHE A 70 -2.66 -9.62 4.21
C PHE A 70 -2.25 -9.74 2.74
N PHE A 71 -2.99 -9.08 1.84
CA PHE A 71 -2.66 -8.98 0.42
C PHE A 71 -2.70 -7.51 0.00
N ASN A 72 -1.72 -7.11 -0.81
CA ASN A 72 -1.67 -5.76 -1.35
C ASN A 72 -2.57 -5.63 -2.59
N SER A 73 -3.84 -5.29 -2.36
CA SER A 73 -4.85 -5.13 -3.43
C SER A 73 -4.38 -4.20 -4.55
N VAL A 74 -3.76 -3.06 -4.22
CA VAL A 74 -3.30 -2.06 -5.20
C VAL A 74 -2.13 -2.60 -6.03
N ALA A 75 -1.12 -3.20 -5.38
CA ALA A 75 0.01 -3.78 -6.09
C ALA A 75 -0.42 -4.95 -7.00
N ILE A 76 -1.32 -5.82 -6.54
CA ILE A 76 -1.89 -6.90 -7.35
C ILE A 76 -2.63 -6.33 -8.58
N ALA A 77 -3.42 -5.27 -8.40
CA ALA A 77 -4.11 -4.62 -9.50
C ALA A 77 -3.14 -4.03 -10.53
N ALA A 78 -2.12 -3.28 -10.09
CA ALA A 78 -1.12 -2.72 -10.99
C ALA A 78 -0.36 -3.81 -11.77
N LYS A 79 0.09 -4.89 -11.10
CA LYS A 79 0.75 -6.03 -11.78
C LYS A 79 -0.17 -6.69 -12.81
N LEU A 80 -1.45 -6.89 -12.50
CA LEU A 80 -2.39 -7.50 -13.45
C LEU A 80 -2.71 -6.57 -14.63
N LEU A 81 -2.78 -5.25 -14.42
CA LEU A 81 -2.93 -4.29 -15.52
C LEU A 81 -1.71 -4.30 -16.46
N GLN A 82 -0.49 -4.35 -15.92
CA GLN A 82 0.73 -4.53 -16.74
C GLN A 82 0.67 -5.84 -17.55
N GLN A 83 0.34 -6.95 -16.90
CA GLN A 83 0.39 -8.29 -17.52
C GLN A 83 -0.74 -8.55 -18.52
N LYS A 84 -1.95 -8.04 -18.28
CA LYS A 84 -3.15 -8.38 -19.06
C LYS A 84 -3.52 -7.32 -20.08
N LEU A 85 -3.25 -6.05 -19.80
CA LEU A 85 -3.58 -4.92 -20.68
C LEU A 85 -2.35 -4.22 -21.24
N ALA A 86 -1.14 -4.69 -20.93
CA ALA A 86 0.12 -4.10 -21.38
C ALA A 86 0.22 -2.59 -21.08
N ILE A 87 -0.35 -2.15 -19.96
CA ILE A 87 -0.22 -0.76 -19.50
C ILE A 87 1.25 -0.47 -19.24
N SER A 88 1.81 0.47 -20.00
CA SER A 88 3.24 0.76 -20.03
C SER A 88 3.72 1.70 -18.93
N LYS A 89 2.80 2.45 -18.31
CA LYS A 89 3.08 3.36 -17.19
C LYS A 89 1.90 3.41 -16.23
N ILE A 90 2.14 3.18 -14.95
CA ILE A 90 1.16 3.27 -13.86
C ILE A 90 1.70 4.25 -12.81
N LEU A 91 0.83 5.09 -12.27
CA LEU A 91 1.11 5.92 -11.10
C LEU A 91 0.32 5.37 -9.92
N ILE A 92 1.00 5.16 -8.79
CA ILE A 92 0.38 4.85 -7.51
C ILE A 92 0.71 6.00 -6.57
N VAL A 93 -0.31 6.73 -6.12
CA VAL A 93 -0.20 7.73 -5.06
C VAL A 93 -0.82 7.13 -3.79
N ASP A 94 -0.02 7.05 -2.74
CA ASP A 94 -0.39 6.56 -1.43
C ASP A 94 -0.36 7.70 -0.42
N TRP A 95 -1.55 8.16 -0.03
CA TRP A 95 -1.73 9.26 0.93
C TRP A 95 -2.15 8.77 2.32
N ASP A 96 -2.10 7.45 2.58
CA ASP A 96 -2.27 6.97 3.94
C ASP A 96 -1.18 7.59 4.82
N ILE A 97 -1.51 7.88 6.09
CA ILE A 97 -0.55 8.52 6.99
C ILE A 97 0.69 7.64 7.25
N HIS A 98 0.59 6.33 7.02
CA HIS A 98 1.69 5.38 7.11
C HIS A 98 2.29 5.08 5.73
N HIS A 99 3.60 4.85 5.69
CA HIS A 99 4.28 4.43 4.46
C HIS A 99 3.80 3.04 4.00
N GLY A 100 3.41 2.92 2.72
CA GLY A 100 3.02 1.65 2.10
C GLY A 100 4.20 0.78 1.70
N ASN A 101 4.93 0.25 2.70
CA ASN A 101 6.15 -0.55 2.54
C ASN A 101 6.00 -1.74 1.57
N GLY A 102 4.84 -2.42 1.58
CA GLY A 102 4.57 -3.52 0.66
C GLY A 102 4.42 -3.06 -0.79
N THR A 103 3.81 -1.89 -1.02
CA THR A 103 3.68 -1.32 -2.36
C THR A 103 5.04 -0.86 -2.88
N GLN A 104 5.83 -0.18 -2.05
CA GLN A 104 7.21 0.19 -2.38
C GLN A 104 8.03 -1.04 -2.80
N GLN A 105 8.01 -2.11 -1.98
CA GLN A 105 8.74 -3.35 -2.27
C GLN A 105 8.33 -3.96 -3.62
N ALA A 106 7.04 -3.99 -3.95
CA ALA A 106 6.52 -4.63 -5.16
C ALA A 106 6.99 -3.99 -6.48
N PHE A 107 7.41 -2.72 -6.44
CA PHE A 107 7.79 -1.94 -7.63
C PHE A 107 9.16 -1.28 -7.53
N TYR A 108 9.95 -1.56 -6.48
CA TYR A 108 11.20 -0.85 -6.19
C TYR A 108 12.23 -0.87 -7.33
N THR A 109 12.17 -1.88 -8.21
CA THR A 109 13.04 -2.05 -9.39
C THR A 109 12.35 -1.79 -10.73
N ASP A 110 11.06 -1.42 -10.72
CA ASP A 110 10.19 -1.35 -11.90
C ASP A 110 9.97 0.10 -12.36
N PRO A 111 10.65 0.58 -13.42
CA PRO A 111 10.48 1.95 -13.91
C PRO A 111 9.15 2.20 -14.62
N SER A 112 8.32 1.17 -14.83
CA SER A 112 7.00 1.35 -15.42
C SER A 112 5.92 1.69 -14.38
N VAL A 113 6.25 1.66 -13.09
CA VAL A 113 5.37 2.10 -12.00
C VAL A 113 6.06 3.16 -11.18
N LEU A 114 5.49 4.37 -11.14
CA LEU A 114 5.91 5.42 -10.22
C LEU A 114 5.11 5.26 -8.92
N TYR A 115 5.80 4.98 -7.81
CA TYR A 115 5.22 4.99 -6.47
C TYR A 115 5.54 6.32 -5.78
N ILE A 116 4.50 6.99 -5.30
CA ILE A 116 4.61 8.21 -4.48
C ILE A 116 3.89 7.97 -3.17
N SER A 117 4.58 8.12 -2.05
CA SER A 117 3.99 8.04 -0.72
C SER A 117 4.13 9.36 0.02
N LEU A 118 3.03 9.82 0.64
CA LEU A 118 3.02 10.95 1.56
C LEU A 118 2.69 10.40 2.95
N HIS A 119 3.67 10.36 3.84
CA HIS A 119 3.50 9.69 5.12
C HIS A 119 4.25 10.40 6.24
N ARG A 120 3.78 10.19 7.46
CA ARG A 120 4.54 10.55 8.65
C ARG A 120 5.70 9.56 8.80
N TYR A 121 6.91 10.08 8.84
CA TYR A 121 8.13 9.30 8.94
C TYR A 121 8.83 9.48 10.29
N ASP A 122 8.97 10.74 10.74
CA ASP A 122 9.64 11.10 12.00
C ASP A 122 10.98 10.37 12.20
N ASN A 123 11.84 10.41 11.18
CA ASN A 123 13.14 9.71 11.16
C ASN A 123 13.02 8.21 11.49
N GLY A 124 12.00 7.54 10.95
CA GLY A 124 11.75 6.11 11.15
C GLY A 124 11.09 5.75 12.49
N ASN A 125 10.62 6.74 13.28
CA ASN A 125 9.97 6.50 14.58
C ASN A 125 8.44 6.40 14.49
N PHE A 126 7.87 6.49 13.30
CA PHE A 126 6.44 6.25 13.07
C PHE A 126 6.23 4.96 12.27
N PHE A 127 5.18 4.20 12.58
CA PHE A 127 4.91 2.93 11.91
C PHE A 127 4.78 3.13 10.38
N PRO A 128 5.36 2.26 9.54
CA PRO A 128 6.14 1.04 9.85
C PRO A 128 7.65 1.26 10.07
N GLY A 129 8.12 2.50 10.02
CA GLY A 129 9.52 2.89 10.22
C GLY A 129 10.37 2.94 8.93
N SER A 130 9.83 2.47 7.81
CA SER A 130 10.43 2.58 6.48
C SER A 130 9.93 3.81 5.71
N GLY A 131 10.44 4.03 4.50
CA GLY A 131 10.00 5.13 3.64
C GLY A 131 10.87 6.37 3.74
N ALA A 132 12.17 6.21 4.02
CA ALA A 132 13.08 7.34 4.07
C ALA A 132 13.10 8.09 2.71
N PRO A 133 13.31 9.43 2.69
CA PRO A 133 13.43 10.20 1.45
C PRO A 133 14.51 9.68 0.49
N GLU A 134 15.55 9.03 1.02
CA GLU A 134 16.68 8.47 0.26
C GLU A 134 16.34 7.13 -0.43
N GLU A 135 15.23 6.49 -0.08
CA GLU A 135 14.76 5.24 -0.68
C GLU A 135 14.14 5.52 -2.06
N VAL A 136 14.98 5.76 -3.07
CA VAL A 136 14.57 6.23 -4.40
C VAL A 136 14.40 5.13 -5.45
N GLY A 137 14.33 3.87 -5.03
CA GLY A 137 14.30 2.70 -5.93
C GLY A 137 15.69 2.09 -6.15
N SER A 138 15.75 1.01 -6.92
CA SER A 138 17.01 0.33 -7.26
C SER A 138 17.01 -0.23 -8.68
N GLY A 139 18.21 -0.52 -9.21
CA GLY A 139 18.36 -1.00 -10.59
C GLY A 139 17.75 -0.03 -11.60
N MET A 140 16.83 -0.51 -12.44
CA MET A 140 16.14 0.33 -13.41
C MET A 140 15.09 1.25 -12.78
N GLY A 141 14.62 0.94 -11.57
CA GLY A 141 13.59 1.70 -10.85
C GLY A 141 14.11 2.92 -10.10
N VAL A 142 15.41 3.23 -10.16
CA VAL A 142 15.96 4.43 -9.53
C VAL A 142 15.26 5.69 -10.08
N GLY A 143 14.71 6.51 -9.19
CA GLY A 143 13.91 7.70 -9.50
C GLY A 143 12.40 7.44 -9.66
N TYR A 144 11.96 6.19 -9.57
CA TYR A 144 10.53 5.79 -9.67
C TYR A 144 9.90 5.45 -8.31
N ASN A 145 10.61 5.72 -7.23
CA ASN A 145 10.08 5.68 -5.87
C ASN A 145 10.29 7.05 -5.22
N VAL A 146 9.21 7.68 -4.77
CA VAL A 146 9.24 9.02 -4.18
C VAL A 146 8.57 8.99 -2.82
N ASN A 147 9.37 9.18 -1.77
CA ASN A 147 8.91 9.26 -0.40
C ASN A 147 8.88 10.72 0.06
N ILE A 148 7.68 11.27 0.18
CA ILE A 148 7.41 12.55 0.84
C ILE A 148 7.23 12.26 2.34
N ALA A 149 8.38 12.11 3.01
CA ALA A 149 8.48 11.62 4.38
C ALA A 149 8.47 12.78 5.39
N TRP A 150 7.31 13.05 6.00
CA TRP A 150 7.16 14.12 6.97
C TRP A 150 7.90 13.81 8.27
N THR A 151 8.73 14.75 8.71
CA THR A 151 9.49 14.66 9.95
C THR A 151 9.32 15.95 10.73
N GLY A 152 9.29 15.86 12.05
CA GLY A 152 9.12 17.01 12.96
C GLY A 152 8.07 16.77 14.04
N GLY A 153 7.49 15.57 14.10
CA GLY A 153 6.49 15.20 15.07
C GLY A 153 5.13 15.83 14.75
N VAL A 154 4.50 16.35 15.79
CA VAL A 154 3.14 16.92 15.74
C VAL A 154 3.12 18.36 16.25
N ASP A 155 4.23 19.09 16.11
CA ASP A 155 4.37 20.48 16.58
C ASP A 155 4.89 21.42 15.46
N PRO A 156 4.01 22.02 14.64
CA PRO A 156 2.57 21.73 14.55
C PRO A 156 2.30 20.40 13.83
N PRO A 157 1.10 19.80 13.98
CA PRO A 157 0.70 18.67 13.17
C PRO A 157 0.63 19.05 11.69
N ILE A 158 1.02 18.14 10.81
CA ILE A 158 0.84 18.28 9.36
C ILE A 158 -0.66 18.36 9.04
N GLY A 159 -1.07 19.38 8.30
CA GLY A 159 -2.46 19.64 7.94
C GLY A 159 -2.65 19.86 6.44
N GLY A 160 -3.80 20.41 6.07
CA GLY A 160 -4.18 20.57 4.67
C GLY A 160 -3.23 21.46 3.86
N VAL A 161 -2.62 22.48 4.48
CA VAL A 161 -1.70 23.39 3.78
C VAL A 161 -0.42 22.66 3.38
N GLU A 162 0.13 21.86 4.29
CA GLU A 162 1.36 21.09 4.05
C GLU A 162 1.13 20.05 2.95
N TYR A 163 0.01 19.31 3.00
CA TYR A 163 -0.36 18.36 1.94
C TYR A 163 -0.63 19.02 0.58
N LEU A 164 -1.21 20.23 0.55
CA LEU A 164 -1.43 20.98 -0.70
C LEU A 164 -0.15 21.59 -1.28
N THR A 165 0.88 21.76 -0.46
CA THR A 165 2.18 22.33 -0.87
C THR A 165 3.14 21.27 -1.40
N ALA A 166 2.99 20.03 -0.92
CA ALA A 166 3.77 18.87 -1.35
C ALA A 166 3.54 18.51 -2.82
#